data_AF-Q22613-F1
#
_entry.id   AF-Q22613-F1
#
_cell.length_a   1.000
_cell.length_b   1.000
_cell.length_c   1.000
_cell.angle_alpha   90.00
_cell.angle_beta   90.00
_cell.angle_gamma   90.00
#
_symmetry.space_group_name_H-M   'P 1'
#
loop_
_entity.id
_entity.type
_entity.pdbx_description
1 polymer ?
#
loop_
_entity_poly.entity_id
_entity_poly.type
_entity_poly.pdbx_seq_one_letter_code
_entity_poly.pdbx_strand_id
1 'polypeptide(L)' 'MFSLKTVALYFLVIMSVFVVYTSAACADAEDGHCAVFAELCDNADFAAYTSKCPKTCGKC' A
#
# COMPACT_ATOMS: atom_id res chain seq x y z
N MET A 1 5.63 -36.50 4.33
CA MET A 1 5.37 -35.81 5.61
C MET A 1 6.23 -34.57 5.65
N PHE A 2 5.65 -33.39 5.42
CA PHE A 2 6.37 -32.14 5.63
C PHE A 2 6.54 -31.96 7.15
N SER A 3 7.78 -31.74 7.59
CA SER A 3 8.08 -31.56 9.01
C SER A 3 7.43 -30.27 9.52
N LEU A 4 6.99 -30.24 10.79
CA LEU A 4 6.32 -29.07 11.40
C LEU A 4 7.15 -27.78 11.21
N LYS A 5 8.48 -27.88 11.30
CA LYS A 5 9.41 -26.78 11.04
C LYS A 5 9.30 -26.22 9.62
N THR A 6 9.17 -27.09 8.62
CA THR A 6 9.01 -26.70 7.21
C THR A 6 7.69 -25.96 7.01
N VAL A 7 6.59 -26.48 7.57
CA VAL A 7 5.27 -25.84 7.49
C VAL A 7 5.28 -24.45 8.14
N ALA A 8 5.87 -24.32 9.33
CA ALA A 8 5.98 -23.03 10.03
C ALA A 8 6.78 -22.00 9.22
N LEU A 9 7.88 -22.44 8.58
CA LEU A 9 8.73 -21.57 7.77
C LEU A 9 8.00 -21.10 6.51
N TYR A 10 7.27 -21.99 5.84
CA TYR A 10 6.39 -21.61 4.71
C TYR A 10 5.33 -20.60 5.15
N PHE A 11 4.67 -20.83 6.29
CA PHE A 11 3.63 -19.93 6.78
C PHE A 11 4.20 -18.53 7.10
N LEU A 12 5.38 -18.47 7.74
CA LEU A 12 6.08 -17.20 7.99
C LEU A 12 6.41 -16.45 6.71
N VAL A 13 6.93 -17.15 5.69
CA VAL A 13 7.25 -16.55 4.39
C VAL A 13 5.99 -16.06 3.67
N ILE A 14 4.90 -16.82 3.70
CA ILE A 14 3.64 -16.41 3.08
C ILE A 14 3.08 -15.17 3.78
N MET A 15 3.11 -15.13 5.13
CA MET A 15 2.63 -13.99 5.90
C MET A 15 3.47 -12.74 5.67
N SER A 16 4.79 -12.85 5.59
CA SER A 16 5.65 -11.71 5.30
C SER A 16 5.44 -11.18 3.89
N VAL A 17 5.30 -12.05 2.89
CA VAL A 17 4.95 -11.65 1.52
C VAL A 17 3.60 -10.93 1.49
N PHE A 18 2.59 -11.44 2.21
CA PHE A 18 1.27 -10.81 2.28
C PHE A 18 1.34 -9.39 2.85
N VAL A 19 2.08 -9.19 3.95
CA VAL A 19 2.28 -7.86 4.57
C VAL A 19 2.97 -6.87 3.62
N VAL A 20 3.99 -7.32 2.90
CA VAL A 20 4.68 -6.47 1.92
C VAL A 20 3.72 -6.08 0.79
N TYR A 21 2.93 -7.03 0.29
CA TYR A 21 2.00 -6.78 -0.80
C TYR A 21 0.91 -5.78 -0.44
N THR A 22 0.33 -5.87 0.76
CA THR A 22 -0.69 -4.92 1.22
C THR A 22 -0.11 -3.52 1.42
N SER A 23 1.13 -3.41 1.91
CA SER A 23 1.80 -2.11 2.05
C SER A 23 2.10 -1.43 0.71
N ALA A 24 2.39 -2.22 -0.34
CA ALA A 24 2.61 -1.71 -1.69
C ALA A 24 1.30 -1.25 -2.37
N ALA A 25 0.17 -1.90 -2.07
CA ALA A 25 -1.14 -1.45 -2.55
C ALA A 25 -1.54 -0.09 -1.96
N CYS A 26 -1.01 0.25 -0.78
CA CYS A 26 -1.18 1.54 -0.13
C CYS A 26 0.10 2.38 -0.16
N ALA A 27 0.71 2.46 -1.34
CA ALA A 27 1.80 3.39 -1.59
C ALA A 27 1.29 4.56 -2.44
N ASP A 28 1.82 5.75 -2.15
CA ASP A 28 1.67 6.89 -3.04
C ASP A 28 2.55 6.68 -4.28
N ALA A 29 2.06 7.09 -5.46
CA ALA A 29 2.89 7.12 -6.64
C ALA A 29 4.01 8.17 -6.49
N GLU A 30 5.26 7.80 -6.77
CA GLU A 30 6.42 8.71 -6.61
C GLU A 30 6.24 10.04 -7.37
N ASP A 31 5.65 9.99 -8.57
CA ASP A 31 5.43 11.18 -9.41
C ASP A 31 4.12 11.94 -9.07
N GLY A 32 3.37 11.52 -8.06
CA GLY A 32 2.04 12.04 -7.75
C GLY A 32 2.02 13.46 -7.16
N HIS A 33 3.18 14.06 -6.85
CA HIS A 33 3.30 15.28 -6.05
C HIS A 33 2.38 15.26 -4.80
N CYS A 34 2.27 14.09 -4.17
CA CYS A 34 1.28 13.84 -3.13
C CYS A 34 1.42 14.79 -1.94
N ALA A 35 2.64 15.19 -1.60
CA ALA A 35 2.88 16.20 -0.56
C ALA A 35 2.25 17.57 -0.87
N VAL A 36 2.17 17.96 -2.15
CA VAL A 36 1.54 19.22 -2.59
C VAL A 36 0.02 19.08 -2.58
N PHE A 37 -0.49 17.91 -2.99
CA PHE A 37 -1.94 17.66 -3.08
C PHE A 37 -2.57 17.15 -1.78
N ALA A 38 -1.83 17.05 -0.68
CA ALA A 38 -2.31 16.52 0.59
C ALA A 38 -3.53 17.32 1.14
N GLU A 39 -3.54 18.63 0.95
CA GLU A 39 -4.67 19.49 1.33
C GLU A 39 -5.82 19.46 0.30
N LEU A 40 -5.59 18.92 -0.90
CA LEU A 40 -6.54 18.87 -2.01
C LEU A 40 -7.22 17.50 -2.13
N CYS A 41 -7.00 16.58 -1.19
CA CYS A 41 -7.58 15.23 -1.20
C CYS A 41 -9.11 15.20 -1.33
N ASP A 42 -9.81 16.19 -0.78
CA ASP A 42 -11.28 16.33 -0.87
C ASP A 42 -11.73 17.27 -2.00
N ASN A 43 -10.80 17.79 -2.81
CA ASN A 43 -11.12 18.64 -3.94
C ASN A 43 -11.39 17.77 -5.19
N ALA A 44 -12.61 17.88 -5.72
CA ALA A 44 -13.05 17.14 -6.90
C ALA A 44 -12.23 17.46 -8.16
N ASP A 45 -11.72 18.69 -8.28
CA ASP A 45 -10.91 19.10 -9.44
C ASP A 45 -9.57 18.34 -9.51
N PHE A 46 -9.05 17.92 -8.36
CA PHE A 46 -7.78 17.22 -8.23
C PHE A 46 -7.94 15.72 -7.96
N ALA A 47 -9.16 15.18 -8.08
CA ALA A 47 -9.45 13.76 -7.86
C ALA A 47 -8.53 12.84 -8.67
N ALA A 48 -8.18 13.22 -9.91
CA ALA A 48 -7.26 12.46 -10.75
C ALA A 48 -5.84 12.38 -10.14
N TYR A 49 -5.36 13.44 -9.49
CA TYR A 49 -4.05 13.48 -8.85
C TYR A 49 -4.08 12.77 -7.49
N THR A 50 -5.10 13.04 -6.68
CA THR A 50 -5.25 12.45 -5.35
C THR A 50 -5.52 10.96 -5.41
N SER A 51 -6.12 10.45 -6.50
CA SER A 51 -6.24 9.00 -6.76
C SER A 51 -4.89 8.28 -6.83
N LYS A 52 -3.81 8.98 -7.20
CA LYS A 52 -2.44 8.44 -7.20
C LYS A 52 -1.77 8.51 -5.84
N CYS A 53 -2.41 9.14 -4.87
CA CYS A 53 -1.90 9.41 -3.54
C CYS A 53 -2.79 8.79 -2.45
N PRO A 54 -3.11 7.47 -2.52
CA PRO A 54 -4.06 6.84 -1.60
C PRO A 54 -3.56 6.86 -0.16
N LYS A 55 -2.24 6.82 0.07
CA LYS A 55 -1.67 6.84 1.42
C LYS A 55 -1.68 8.24 2.00
N THR A 56 -1.27 9.25 1.23
CA THR A 56 -1.30 10.64 1.66
C THR A 56 -2.75 11.11 1.93
N CYS A 57 -3.71 10.69 1.11
CA CYS A 57 -5.12 11.04 1.28
C CYS A 57 -5.90 10.12 2.24
N GLY A 58 -5.26 9.13 2.87
CA GLY A 58 -5.92 8.19 3.80
C GLY A 58 -7.07 7.41 3.16
N LYS A 59 -6.94 7.09 1.85
CA LYS A 59 -7.89 6.27 1.08
C LYS A 59 -7.41 4.82 0.91
N CYS A 60 -6.23 4.52 1.48
CA CYS A 60 -5.90 3.22 2.03
C CYS A 60 -6.67 3.05 3.37
#